data_AF-A0A0Q6G5J7-F1
#
_entry.id   AF-A0A0Q6G5J7-F1
#
_cell.length_a   1.000
_cell.length_b   1.000
_cell.length_c   1.000
_cell.angle_alpha   90.00
_cell.angle_beta   90.00
_cell.angle_gamma   90.00
#
_symmetry.space_group_name_H-M   'P 1'
#
loop_
_entity.id
_entity.type
_entity.pdbx_description
1 polymer ?
#
loop_
_entity_poly.entity_id
_entity_poly.type
_entity_poly.pdbx_seq_one_letter_code
_entity_poly.pdbx_strand_id
1 'polypeptide(L)'
;MTGTTTDGTPRRRVRLTREARTAQILEESTRLVSQHGFYGLSLQDVANAVGISQAGLLHYVGTKEGLLQLIVEQRYDRRFDPEAYIASGDPAATHPDGASFPGYCRFLVRNNAAEPQLVRLYMVLGAEAISPEHPAHGYFDARPDATWELYSRTTWRLPPEVGPWEDARGLVEMAIEAMDGVQLRSFRSPAVSMEEGWARFEQVLFPSPVWDGYR
;
A
#
# COMPACT_ATOMS: atom_id res chain seq x y z
N MET A 1 -18.73 -16.04 -54.73
CA MET A 1 -17.78 -15.08 -54.13
C MET A 1 -18.58 -14.02 -53.40
N THR A 2 -18.80 -14.18 -52.10
CA THR A 2 -19.47 -13.19 -51.25
C THR A 2 -18.41 -12.56 -50.34
N GLY A 3 -18.00 -11.34 -50.68
CA GLY A 3 -17.06 -10.55 -49.89
C GLY A 3 -17.74 -10.05 -48.61
N THR A 4 -17.15 -10.38 -47.46
CA THR A 4 -17.56 -9.86 -46.16
C THR A 4 -16.72 -8.63 -45.87
N THR A 5 -17.33 -7.46 -45.99
CA THR A 5 -16.74 -6.18 -45.55
C THR A 5 -16.79 -6.12 -44.03
N THR A 6 -15.62 -6.17 -43.38
CA THR A 6 -15.48 -5.86 -41.96
C THR A 6 -15.67 -4.36 -41.74
N ASP A 7 -16.80 -3.99 -41.14
CA ASP A 7 -17.09 -2.64 -40.63
C ASP A 7 -16.29 -2.41 -39.34
N GLY A 8 -15.14 -1.76 -39.47
CA GLY A 8 -14.31 -1.34 -38.34
C GLY A 8 -14.66 0.09 -37.94
N THR A 9 -15.70 0.29 -37.14
CA THR A 9 -16.01 1.61 -36.59
C THR A 9 -14.81 2.10 -35.75
N PRO A 10 -14.22 3.28 -36.04
CA PRO A 10 -13.08 3.77 -35.28
C PRO A 10 -13.51 3.99 -33.82
N ARG A 11 -12.92 3.24 -32.88
CA ARG A 11 -13.08 3.51 -31.44
C ARG A 11 -12.64 4.95 -31.17
N ARG A 12 -13.61 5.83 -30.93
CA ARG A 12 -13.41 7.24 -30.61
C ARG A 12 -12.49 7.34 -29.40
N ARG A 13 -11.22 7.70 -29.63
CA ARG A 13 -10.19 7.85 -28.60
C ARG A 13 -10.58 9.06 -27.74
N VAL A 14 -11.24 8.82 -26.61
CA VAL A 14 -11.57 9.87 -25.64
C VAL A 14 -10.27 10.44 -25.11
N ARG A 15 -10.06 11.75 -25.26
CA ARG A 15 -8.89 12.44 -24.72
C ARG A 15 -9.05 12.55 -23.20
N LEU A 16 -8.42 11.63 -22.47
CA LEU A 16 -8.31 11.72 -21.01
C LEU A 16 -7.49 12.95 -20.61
N THR A 17 -7.77 13.50 -19.44
CA THR A 17 -6.88 14.49 -18.81
C THR A 17 -5.54 13.84 -18.47
N ARG A 18 -4.53 14.68 -18.19
CA ARG A 18 -3.19 14.17 -17.85
C ARG A 18 -3.24 13.34 -16.57
N GLU A 19 -4.06 13.77 -15.61
CA GLU A 19 -4.25 13.12 -14.31
C GLU A 19 -4.92 11.75 -14.48
N ALA A 20 -6.02 11.69 -15.24
CA ALA A 20 -6.72 10.44 -15.52
C ALA A 20 -5.83 9.44 -16.28
N ARG A 21 -5.00 9.93 -17.22
CA ARG A 21 -4.04 9.07 -17.91
C ARG A 21 -2.95 8.56 -16.97
N THR A 22 -2.43 9.41 -16.10
CA THR A 22 -1.41 9.02 -15.12
C THR A 22 -1.96 7.98 -14.15
N ALA A 23 -3.18 8.17 -13.66
CA ALA A 23 -3.85 7.19 -12.79
C ALA A 23 -3.96 5.81 -13.47
N GLN A 24 -4.37 5.77 -14.73
CA GLN A 24 -4.45 4.52 -15.52
C GLN A 24 -3.07 3.88 -15.71
N ILE A 25 -2.03 4.67 -15.98
CA ILE A 25 -0.65 4.17 -16.09
C ILE A 25 -0.23 3.52 -14.77
N LEU A 26 -0.48 4.17 -13.64
CA LEU A 26 -0.10 3.64 -12.33
C LEU A 26 -0.88 2.37 -11.96
N GLU A 27 -2.14 2.27 -12.37
CA GLU A 27 -2.97 1.08 -12.15
C GLU A 27 -2.40 -0.15 -12.88
N GLU A 28 -2.20 -0.03 -14.20
CA GLU A 28 -1.65 -1.15 -14.98
C GLU A 28 -0.22 -1.50 -14.57
N SER A 29 0.58 -0.48 -14.24
CA SER A 29 1.95 -0.72 -13.78
C SER A 29 1.98 -1.41 -12.42
N THR A 30 1.12 -1.01 -11.48
CA THR A 30 0.94 -1.68 -10.19
C THR A 30 0.61 -3.16 -10.40
N ARG A 31 -0.33 -3.46 -11.30
CA ARG A 31 -0.69 -4.83 -11.63
C ARG A 31 0.50 -5.61 -12.15
N LEU A 32 1.23 -5.08 -13.13
CA LEU A 32 2.36 -5.78 -13.75
C LEU A 32 3.53 -5.99 -12.77
N VAL A 33 3.88 -4.98 -11.98
CA VAL A 33 4.95 -5.12 -10.97
C VAL A 33 4.53 -6.11 -9.88
N SER A 34 3.27 -6.11 -9.43
CA SER A 34 2.79 -7.09 -8.44
C SER A 34 2.90 -8.55 -8.92
N GLN A 35 2.94 -8.78 -10.25
CA GLN A 35 3.02 -10.11 -10.84
C GLN A 35 4.45 -10.54 -11.18
N HIS A 36 5.31 -9.58 -11.54
CA HIS A 36 6.61 -9.87 -12.16
C HIS A 36 7.80 -9.19 -11.46
N GLY A 37 7.56 -8.40 -10.42
CA GLY A 37 8.57 -7.56 -9.80
C GLY A 37 9.01 -6.39 -10.67
N PHE A 38 9.89 -5.56 -10.13
CA PHE A 38 10.47 -4.43 -10.85
C PHE A 38 11.32 -4.92 -12.03
N TYR A 39 12.16 -5.94 -11.83
CA TYR A 39 13.05 -6.40 -12.89
C TYR A 39 12.28 -7.01 -14.07
N GLY A 40 11.18 -7.72 -13.80
CA GLY A 40 10.29 -8.27 -14.84
C GLY A 40 9.38 -7.23 -15.52
N LEU A 41 9.31 -5.99 -15.03
CA LEU A 41 8.49 -4.95 -15.63
C LEU A 41 9.04 -4.48 -16.99
N SER A 42 8.19 -4.52 -18.01
CA SER A 42 8.46 -3.97 -19.34
C SER A 42 7.64 -2.69 -19.56
N LEU A 43 8.31 -1.58 -19.89
CA LEU A 43 7.65 -0.34 -20.27
C LEU A 43 6.78 -0.51 -21.54
N GLN A 44 7.16 -1.42 -22.42
CA GLN A 44 6.35 -1.73 -23.61
C GLN A 44 5.06 -2.45 -23.22
N ASP A 45 5.11 -3.37 -22.25
CA ASP A 45 3.91 -4.07 -21.79
C ASP A 45 2.95 -3.14 -21.04
N VAL A 46 3.49 -2.21 -20.24
CA VAL A 46 2.69 -1.13 -19.63
C VAL A 46 2.04 -0.27 -20.72
N ALA A 47 2.80 0.17 -21.71
CA ALA A 47 2.29 1.02 -22.79
C ALA A 47 1.18 0.29 -23.59
N ASN A 48 1.37 -1.00 -23.86
CA ASN A 48 0.38 -1.87 -24.51
C ASN A 48 -0.90 -1.98 -23.67
N ALA A 49 -0.78 -2.23 -22.36
CA ALA A 49 -1.91 -2.35 -21.44
C ALA A 49 -2.74 -1.06 -21.35
N VAL A 50 -2.07 0.10 -21.36
CA VAL A 50 -2.71 1.43 -21.32
C VAL A 50 -3.25 1.87 -22.69
N GLY A 51 -2.75 1.29 -23.79
CA GLY A 51 -3.10 1.64 -25.16
C GLY A 51 -2.41 2.89 -25.70
N ILE A 52 -1.15 3.11 -25.32
CA ILE A 52 -0.28 4.22 -25.77
C ILE A 52 1.06 3.69 -26.33
N SER A 53 1.85 4.54 -26.96
CA SER A 53 3.22 4.18 -27.36
C SER A 53 4.16 4.20 -26.15
N GLN A 54 5.26 3.45 -26.20
CA GLN A 54 6.29 3.48 -25.16
C GLN A 54 6.88 4.89 -24.99
N ALA A 55 7.13 5.61 -26.08
CA ALA A 55 7.55 7.01 -26.03
C ALA A 55 6.50 7.90 -25.34
N GLY A 56 5.21 7.63 -25.61
CA GLY A 56 4.10 8.30 -24.95
C GLY A 56 4.07 8.02 -23.45
N LEU A 57 4.34 6.78 -23.03
CA LEU A 57 4.45 6.41 -21.61
C LEU A 57 5.60 7.14 -20.93
N LEU A 58 6.79 7.13 -21.54
CA LEU A 58 7.99 7.80 -21.03
C LEU A 58 7.77 9.30 -20.82
N HIS A 59 6.93 9.95 -21.64
CA HIS A 59 6.56 11.35 -21.41
C HIS A 59 5.83 11.58 -20.08
N TYR A 60 5.12 10.58 -19.54
CA TYR A 60 4.47 10.69 -18.22
C TYR A 60 5.39 10.35 -17.06
N VAL A 61 6.25 9.35 -17.22
CA VAL A 61 6.98 8.73 -16.10
C VAL A 61 8.48 8.97 -16.13
N GLY A 62 9.01 9.52 -17.22
CA GLY A 62 10.44 9.78 -17.43
C GLY A 62 11.24 8.52 -17.72
N THR A 63 11.33 7.61 -16.75
CA THR A 63 12.08 6.35 -16.84
C THR A 63 11.31 5.19 -16.19
N LYS A 64 11.88 3.98 -16.24
CA LYS A 64 11.32 2.82 -15.54
C LYS A 64 11.38 2.99 -14.02
N GLU A 65 12.46 3.58 -13.53
CA GLU A 65 12.67 3.95 -12.12
C GLU A 65 11.72 5.07 -11.70
N GLY A 66 11.53 6.09 -12.56
CA GLY A 66 10.53 7.13 -12.32
C GLY A 66 9.10 6.59 -12.24
N LEU A 67 8.76 5.59 -13.06
CA LEU A 67 7.49 4.88 -12.93
C LEU A 67 7.37 4.16 -11.57
N LEU A 68 8.43 3.48 -11.13
CA LEU A 68 8.44 2.82 -9.82
C LEU A 68 8.23 3.82 -8.67
N GLN A 69 8.95 4.94 -8.70
CA GLN A 69 8.81 6.01 -7.71
C GLN A 69 7.37 6.53 -7.65
N LEU A 70 6.76 6.83 -8.81
CA LEU A 70 5.38 7.31 -8.88
C LEU A 70 4.38 6.28 -8.34
N ILE A 71 4.62 4.98 -8.57
CA ILE A 71 3.76 3.91 -8.02
C ILE A 71 3.82 3.94 -6.49
N VAL A 72 5.02 3.97 -5.92
CA VAL A 72 5.22 3.93 -4.47
C VAL A 72 4.60 5.16 -3.79
N GLU A 73 4.96 6.36 -4.25
CA GLU A 73 4.51 7.63 -3.65
C GLU A 73 2.99 7.86 -3.79
N GLN A 74 2.40 7.51 -4.94
CA GLN A 74 1.01 7.87 -5.22
C GLN A 74 0.00 6.77 -4.90
N ARG A 75 0.42 5.49 -4.88
CA ARG A 75 -0.49 4.37 -4.63
C ARG A 75 -0.33 3.77 -3.24
N TYR A 76 0.88 3.69 -2.69
CA TYR A 76 1.13 2.98 -1.45
C TYR A 76 1.11 3.92 -0.23
N ASP A 77 1.94 4.96 -0.21
CA ASP A 77 2.13 5.80 0.99
C ASP A 77 0.84 6.45 1.51
N ARG A 78 -0.02 6.94 0.60
CA ARG A 78 -1.27 7.62 0.95
C ARG A 78 -2.26 6.79 1.77
N ARG A 79 -2.08 5.47 1.85
CA ARG A 79 -3.00 4.57 2.57
C ARG A 79 -2.65 4.34 4.02
N PHE A 80 -1.42 4.68 4.40
CA PHE A 80 -0.93 4.57 5.77
C PHE A 80 -1.10 5.89 6.52
N ASP A 81 -1.90 6.82 6.02
CA ASP A 81 -2.15 8.08 6.71
C ASP A 81 -3.19 7.88 7.83
N PRO A 82 -2.85 8.15 9.12
CA PRO A 82 -3.82 8.15 10.21
C PRO A 82 -4.99 9.11 10.00
N GLU A 83 -4.85 10.16 9.17
CA GLU A 83 -5.94 11.07 8.84
C GLU A 83 -7.15 10.33 8.24
N ALA A 84 -6.91 9.31 7.41
CA ALA A 84 -7.99 8.50 6.83
C ALA A 84 -8.75 7.70 7.90
N TYR A 85 -8.06 7.26 8.95
CA TYR A 85 -8.69 6.57 10.07
C TYR A 85 -9.53 7.54 10.90
N ILE A 86 -9.02 8.73 11.19
CA ILE A 86 -9.76 9.78 11.90
C ILE A 86 -11.01 10.19 11.10
N ALA A 87 -10.86 10.38 9.78
CA ALA A 87 -11.94 10.72 8.87
C ALA A 87 -13.00 9.61 8.70
N SER A 88 -12.71 8.37 9.11
CA SER A 88 -13.67 7.27 9.06
C SER A 88 -14.87 7.47 10.00
N GLY A 89 -14.71 8.33 11.03
CA GLY A 89 -15.75 8.56 12.04
C GLY A 89 -15.91 7.41 13.03
N ASP A 90 -15.01 6.42 13.03
CA ASP A 90 -14.98 5.37 14.05
C ASP A 90 -14.85 6.00 15.45
N PRO A 91 -15.69 5.63 16.44
CA PRO A 91 -15.57 6.12 17.81
C PRO A 91 -14.19 5.92 18.43
N ALA A 92 -13.49 4.83 18.08
CA ALA A 92 -12.12 4.58 18.53
C ALA A 92 -11.11 5.52 17.86
N ALA A 93 -11.41 6.06 16.67
CA ALA A 93 -10.55 7.02 15.97
C ALA A 93 -10.71 8.45 16.48
N THR A 94 -11.89 8.77 17.02
CA THR A 94 -12.32 10.15 17.33
C THR A 94 -12.54 10.38 18.83
N HIS A 95 -11.97 9.52 19.67
CA HIS A 95 -12.08 9.63 21.12
C HIS A 95 -11.44 10.95 21.64
N PRO A 96 -12.02 11.60 22.67
CA PRO A 96 -11.52 12.89 23.17
C PRO A 96 -10.05 12.92 23.57
N ASP A 97 -9.55 11.82 24.15
CA ASP A 97 -8.15 11.71 24.60
C ASP A 97 -7.16 11.25 23.50
N GLY A 98 -7.62 11.13 22.24
CA GLY A 98 -6.80 10.71 21.10
C GLY A 98 -7.25 9.40 20.46
N ALA A 99 -6.70 9.10 19.28
CA ALA A 99 -7.07 7.95 18.47
C ALA A 99 -6.55 6.63 19.08
N SER A 100 -7.31 5.54 18.89
CA SER A 100 -6.91 4.19 19.27
C SER A 100 -5.88 3.64 18.28
N PHE A 101 -4.67 3.31 18.78
CA PHE A 101 -3.67 2.65 17.95
C PHE A 101 -4.08 1.22 17.53
N PRO A 102 -4.62 0.35 18.41
CA PRO A 102 -5.18 -0.93 17.98
C PRO A 102 -6.32 -0.79 16.96
N GLY A 103 -7.20 0.20 17.14
CA GLY A 103 -8.25 0.54 16.20
C GLY A 103 -7.70 0.92 14.82
N TYR A 104 -6.64 1.73 14.79
CA TYR A 104 -5.93 2.07 13.57
C TYR A 104 -5.28 0.86 12.89
N CYS A 105 -4.63 -0.03 13.65
CA CYS A 105 -4.08 -1.26 13.06
C CYS A 105 -5.17 -2.12 12.40
N ARG A 106 -6.36 -2.24 13.01
CA ARG A 106 -7.50 -2.93 12.39
C ARG A 106 -7.98 -2.22 11.12
N PHE A 107 -8.00 -0.89 11.12
CA PHE A 107 -8.31 -0.09 9.93
C PHE A 107 -7.32 -0.37 8.79
N LEU A 108 -6.01 -0.38 9.07
CA LEU A 108 -4.98 -0.72 8.09
C LEU A 108 -5.17 -2.13 7.52
N VAL A 109 -5.42 -3.12 8.39
CA VAL A 109 -5.62 -4.52 7.96
C VAL A 109 -6.83 -4.66 7.04
N ARG A 110 -7.95 -4.01 7.36
CA ARG A 110 -9.15 -4.00 6.50
C ARG A 110 -8.87 -3.36 5.14
N ASN A 111 -8.18 -2.24 5.11
CA ASN A 111 -7.81 -1.57 3.86
C ASN A 111 -6.86 -2.43 3.02
N ASN A 112 -5.91 -3.11 3.65
CA ASN A 112 -4.99 -4.03 2.99
C ASN A 112 -5.72 -5.26 2.43
N ALA A 113 -6.68 -5.80 3.17
CA ALA A 113 -7.50 -6.93 2.73
C ALA A 113 -8.39 -6.57 1.53
N ALA A 114 -8.89 -5.33 1.45
CA ALA A 114 -9.68 -4.84 0.32
C ALA A 114 -8.85 -4.69 -0.96
N GLU A 115 -7.53 -4.57 -0.85
CA GLU A 115 -6.63 -4.19 -1.94
C GLU A 115 -5.39 -5.09 -2.03
N PRO A 116 -5.58 -6.41 -2.18
CA PRO A 116 -4.51 -7.40 -2.10
C PRO A 116 -3.44 -7.23 -3.17
N GLN A 117 -3.76 -6.58 -4.29
CA GLN A 117 -2.79 -6.32 -5.35
C GLN A 117 -1.71 -5.32 -4.91
N LEU A 118 -2.09 -4.27 -4.18
CA LEU A 118 -1.14 -3.28 -3.66
C LEU A 118 -0.30 -3.84 -2.52
N VAL A 119 -0.89 -4.69 -1.68
CA VAL A 119 -0.13 -5.44 -0.67
C VAL A 119 0.90 -6.35 -1.33
N ARG A 120 0.52 -7.08 -2.37
CA ARG A 120 1.45 -7.92 -3.14
C ARG A 120 2.56 -7.11 -3.79
N LEU A 121 2.23 -5.98 -4.41
CA LEU A 121 3.21 -5.05 -4.98
C LEU A 121 4.27 -4.68 -3.94
N TYR A 122 3.84 -4.22 -2.76
CA TYR A 122 4.74 -3.82 -1.70
C TYR A 122 5.62 -4.96 -1.20
N MET A 123 5.05 -6.16 -1.00
CA MET A 123 5.81 -7.33 -0.57
C MET A 123 6.89 -7.74 -1.58
N VAL A 124 6.56 -7.71 -2.87
CA VAL A 124 7.53 -8.02 -3.94
C VAL A 124 8.64 -6.96 -3.99
N LEU A 125 8.27 -5.68 -4.01
CA LEU A 125 9.24 -4.59 -4.07
C LEU A 125 10.12 -4.53 -2.81
N GLY A 126 9.55 -4.78 -1.63
CA GLY A 126 10.30 -4.80 -0.38
C GLY A 126 11.34 -5.91 -0.36
N ALA A 127 11.02 -7.08 -0.92
CA ALA A 127 11.98 -8.18 -1.05
C ALA A 127 13.08 -7.87 -2.10
N GLU A 128 12.73 -7.27 -3.25
CA GLU A 128 13.71 -6.87 -4.27
C GLU A 128 14.63 -5.73 -3.76
N ALA A 129 14.07 -4.80 -2.97
CA ALA A 129 14.76 -3.64 -2.44
C ALA A 129 15.76 -3.94 -1.30
N ILE A 130 15.86 -5.21 -0.86
CA ILE A 130 16.95 -5.65 0.02
C ILE A 130 18.31 -5.48 -0.67
N SER A 131 18.35 -5.59 -2.00
CA SER A 131 19.55 -5.31 -2.79
C SER A 131 19.82 -3.80 -2.81
N PRO A 132 21.02 -3.34 -2.40
CA PRO A 132 21.40 -1.92 -2.46
C PRO A 132 21.35 -1.30 -3.86
N GLU A 133 21.42 -2.14 -4.90
CA GLU A 133 21.36 -1.73 -6.30
C GLU A 133 19.93 -1.52 -6.81
N HIS A 134 18.92 -1.97 -6.05
CA HIS A 134 17.53 -1.82 -6.45
C HIS A 134 17.10 -0.34 -6.39
N PRO A 135 16.41 0.20 -7.41
CA PRO A 135 16.04 1.63 -7.42
C PRO A 135 15.15 2.11 -6.26
N ALA A 136 14.40 1.20 -5.63
CA ALA A 136 13.61 1.52 -4.43
C ALA A 136 14.33 1.25 -3.11
N HIS A 137 15.60 0.83 -3.10
CA HIS A 137 16.35 0.53 -1.88
C HIS A 137 16.29 1.68 -0.87
N GLY A 138 16.66 2.89 -1.29
CA GLY A 138 16.62 4.07 -0.41
C GLY A 138 15.22 4.43 0.10
N TYR A 139 14.16 4.11 -0.65
CA TYR A 139 12.79 4.29 -0.17
C TYR A 139 12.46 3.31 0.96
N PHE A 140 12.75 2.03 0.79
CA PHE A 140 12.47 1.01 1.80
C PHE A 140 13.36 1.17 3.04
N ASP A 141 14.61 1.60 2.87
CA ASP A 141 15.53 1.90 3.98
C ASP A 141 15.04 3.07 4.83
N ALA A 142 14.54 4.15 4.22
CA ALA A 142 14.02 5.32 4.93
C ALA A 142 12.61 5.10 5.49
N ARG A 143 11.92 4.03 5.07
CA ARG A 143 10.50 3.83 5.33
C ARG A 143 10.15 3.69 6.83
N PRO A 144 10.91 2.96 7.67
CA PRO A 144 10.60 2.87 9.10
C PRO A 144 10.55 4.25 9.77
N ASP A 145 11.56 5.10 9.52
CA ASP A 145 11.63 6.45 10.06
C ASP A 145 10.51 7.35 9.50
N ALA A 146 10.24 7.30 8.20
CA ALA A 146 9.15 8.07 7.59
C ALA A 146 7.77 7.65 8.14
N THR A 147 7.56 6.35 8.40
CA THR A 147 6.33 5.83 9.00
C THR A 147 6.20 6.28 10.45
N TRP A 148 7.28 6.22 11.21
CA TRP A 148 7.33 6.72 12.58
C TRP A 148 7.00 8.21 12.66
N GLU A 149 7.61 9.03 11.80
CA GLU A 149 7.33 10.47 11.70
C GLU A 149 5.88 10.75 11.33
N LEU A 150 5.33 10.00 10.37
CA LEU A 150 3.93 10.14 9.97
C LEU A 150 2.98 9.81 11.14
N TYR A 151 3.19 8.70 11.83
CA TYR A 151 2.32 8.28 12.93
C TYR A 151 2.44 9.23 14.12
N SER A 152 3.61 9.82 14.33
CA SER A 152 3.86 10.82 15.38
C SER A 152 3.13 12.15 15.17
N ARG A 153 2.49 12.37 14.02
CA ARG A 153 1.61 13.53 13.78
C ARG A 153 0.22 13.39 14.42
N THR A 154 -0.11 12.19 14.90
CA THR A 154 -1.40 11.89 15.51
C THR A 154 -1.25 11.73 17.01
N THR A 155 -2.21 12.26 17.77
CA THR A 155 -2.31 11.98 19.21
C THR A 155 -2.90 10.59 19.41
N TRP A 156 -2.08 9.65 19.86
CA TRP A 156 -2.48 8.29 20.18
C TRP A 156 -2.81 8.15 21.66
N ARG A 157 -3.94 7.49 21.94
CA ARG A 157 -4.32 7.13 23.29
C ARG A 157 -3.69 5.78 23.64
N LEU A 158 -2.75 5.79 24.58
CA LEU A 158 -1.99 4.61 25.00
C LEU A 158 -2.16 4.33 26.50
N PRO A 159 -2.11 3.05 26.93
CA PRO A 159 -2.01 2.70 28.35
C PRO A 159 -0.78 3.32 29.02
N PRO A 160 -0.88 3.76 30.29
CA PRO A 160 0.27 4.26 31.05
C PRO A 160 1.47 3.29 31.10
N GLU A 161 1.20 1.99 31.02
CA GLU A 161 2.20 0.91 31.00
C GLU A 161 3.08 0.93 29.74
N VAL A 162 2.58 1.48 28.63
CA VAL A 162 3.36 1.67 27.39
C VAL A 162 4.27 2.89 27.50
N GLY A 163 3.88 3.86 28.34
CA GLY A 163 4.57 5.14 28.46
C GLY A 163 4.09 6.16 27.41
N PRO A 164 4.82 7.28 27.28
CA PRO A 164 4.52 8.30 26.29
C PRO A 164 4.73 7.76 24.86
N TRP A 165 4.15 8.44 23.86
CA TRP A 165 4.21 7.98 22.46
C TRP A 165 5.65 7.79 22.00
N GLU A 166 6.58 8.65 22.40
CA GLU A 166 7.99 8.62 22.02
C GLU A 166 8.69 7.30 22.37
N ASP A 167 8.23 6.60 23.41
CA ASP A 167 8.77 5.30 23.84
C ASP A 167 8.10 4.12 23.10
N ALA A 168 6.98 4.36 22.40
CA ALA A 168 6.17 3.34 21.74
C ALA A 168 6.70 2.89 20.37
N ARG A 169 7.84 3.41 19.89
CA ARG A 169 8.40 3.08 18.56
C ARG A 169 8.55 1.58 18.35
N GLY A 170 9.12 0.86 19.32
CA GLY A 170 9.27 -0.59 19.22
C GLY A 170 7.92 -1.33 19.13
N LEU A 171 6.88 -0.84 19.81
CA LEU A 171 5.53 -1.41 19.70
C LEU A 171 4.93 -1.21 18.30
N VAL A 172 5.13 -0.02 17.72
CA VAL A 172 4.67 0.28 16.35
C VAL A 172 5.38 -0.60 15.33
N GLU A 173 6.70 -0.74 15.44
CA GLU A 173 7.50 -1.59 14.55
C GLU A 173 7.05 -3.05 14.66
N MET A 174 6.91 -3.59 15.87
CA MET A 174 6.38 -4.96 16.07
C MET A 174 4.97 -5.15 15.49
N ALA A 175 4.10 -4.13 15.59
CA ALA A 175 2.77 -4.18 15.01
C ALA A 175 2.80 -4.24 13.47
N ILE A 176 3.66 -3.44 12.83
CA ILE A 176 3.84 -3.45 11.38
C ILE A 176 4.44 -4.79 10.92
N GLU A 177 5.49 -5.28 11.58
CA GLU A 177 6.14 -6.56 11.26
C GLU A 177 5.17 -7.75 11.38
N ALA A 178 4.36 -7.78 12.45
CA ALA A 178 3.32 -8.78 12.61
C ALA A 178 2.29 -8.72 11.46
N MET A 179 1.90 -7.51 11.06
CA MET A 179 0.97 -7.28 9.96
C MET A 179 1.55 -7.76 8.62
N ASP A 180 2.81 -7.44 8.33
CA ASP A 180 3.53 -7.87 7.12
C ASP A 180 3.63 -9.40 7.05
N GLY A 181 3.90 -10.05 8.19
CA GLY A 181 3.91 -11.51 8.28
C GLY A 181 2.54 -12.14 7.95
N VAL A 182 1.45 -11.53 8.40
CA VAL A 182 0.08 -11.97 8.07
C VAL A 182 -0.22 -11.75 6.59
N GLN A 183 0.11 -10.57 6.06
CA GLN A 183 -0.07 -10.22 4.65
C GLN A 183 0.68 -11.20 3.74
N LEU A 184 1.95 -11.51 4.04
CA LEU A 184 2.74 -12.51 3.31
C LEU A 184 2.04 -13.88 3.30
N ARG A 185 1.52 -14.32 4.44
CA ARG A 185 0.82 -15.62 4.55
C ARG A 185 -0.51 -15.64 3.78
N SER A 186 -1.20 -14.51 3.63
CA SER A 186 -2.46 -14.45 2.88
C SER A 186 -2.31 -14.79 1.40
N PHE A 187 -1.10 -14.69 0.84
CA PHE A 187 -0.80 -15.07 -0.55
C PHE A 187 -0.33 -16.53 -0.72
N ARG A 188 -0.18 -17.28 0.38
CA ARG A 188 0.23 -18.70 0.34
C ARG A 188 -0.97 -19.63 0.17
N SER A 189 -0.70 -20.93 0.03
CA SER A 189 -1.72 -21.97 -0.01
C SER A 189 -1.57 -22.91 1.19
N PRO A 190 -2.62 -23.09 2.03
CA PRO A 190 -3.89 -22.36 2.01
C PRO A 190 -3.71 -20.88 2.39
N ALA A 191 -4.52 -20.01 1.78
CA ALA A 191 -4.53 -18.59 2.12
C ALA A 191 -5.12 -18.38 3.52
N VAL A 192 -4.55 -17.47 4.29
CA VAL A 192 -5.10 -17.03 5.58
C VAL A 192 -5.78 -15.68 5.43
N SER A 193 -6.88 -15.46 6.15
CA SER A 193 -7.50 -14.14 6.24
C SER A 193 -6.55 -13.17 6.94
N MET A 194 -6.36 -11.97 6.37
CA MET A 194 -5.54 -10.94 7.01
C MET A 194 -6.15 -10.48 8.33
N GLU A 195 -7.47 -10.32 8.38
CA GLU A 195 -8.20 -9.90 9.59
C GLU A 195 -8.11 -10.96 10.69
N GLU A 196 -8.35 -12.23 10.37
CA GLU A 196 -8.25 -13.33 11.35
C GLU A 196 -6.80 -13.57 11.80
N GLY A 197 -5.83 -13.39 10.89
CA GLY A 197 -4.42 -13.46 11.20
C GLY A 197 -4.00 -12.35 12.16
N TRP A 198 -4.39 -11.11 11.85
CA TRP A 198 -4.12 -9.94 12.70
C TRP A 198 -4.74 -10.08 14.09
N ALA A 199 -5.99 -10.55 14.18
CA ALA A 199 -6.68 -10.70 15.47
C ALA A 199 -5.90 -11.55 16.48
N ARG A 200 -5.07 -12.50 16.02
CA ARG A 200 -4.19 -13.31 16.90
C ARG A 200 -3.00 -12.50 17.41
N PHE A 201 -2.38 -11.70 16.56
CA PHE A 201 -1.28 -10.82 16.96
C PHE A 201 -1.76 -9.66 17.83
N GLU A 202 -2.94 -9.12 17.56
CA GLU A 202 -3.57 -8.06 18.35
C GLU A 202 -3.73 -8.45 19.84
N GLN A 203 -4.04 -9.72 20.12
CA GLN A 203 -4.14 -10.23 21.50
C GLN A 203 -2.79 -10.27 22.23
N VAL A 204 -1.68 -10.44 21.51
CA VAL A 204 -0.33 -10.52 22.07
C VAL A 204 0.29 -9.13 22.20
N LEU A 205 0.14 -8.30 21.17
CA LEU A 205 0.69 -6.94 21.12
C LEU A 205 -0.08 -5.99 22.04
N PHE A 206 -1.39 -6.19 22.16
CA PHE A 206 -2.27 -5.36 22.98
C PHE A 206 -3.03 -6.25 23.97
N PRO A 207 -2.39 -6.78 25.03
CA PRO A 207 -3.03 -7.76 25.90
C PRO A 207 -4.12 -7.15 26.80
N SER A 208 -5.14 -7.95 27.11
CA SER A 208 -6.09 -7.67 28.20
C SER A 208 -5.43 -7.94 29.56
N PRO A 209 -5.74 -7.18 30.63
CA PRO A 209 -6.72 -6.07 30.67
C PRO A 209 -6.14 -4.71 30.28
N VAL A 210 -4.81 -4.60 30.11
CA VAL A 210 -4.09 -3.32 29.89
C VAL A 210 -4.70 -2.49 28.76
N TRP A 211 -5.09 -3.15 27.66
CA TRP A 211 -5.60 -2.48 26.46
C TRP A 211 -7.13 -2.43 26.33
N ASP A 212 -7.89 -2.99 27.28
CA ASP A 212 -9.35 -3.13 27.13
C ASP A 212 -10.04 -1.76 26.98
N GLY A 213 -9.52 -0.75 27.68
CA GLY A 213 -9.99 0.62 27.56
C GLY A 213 -9.53 1.35 26.30
N TYR A 214 -8.61 0.79 25.49
CA TYR A 214 -7.87 1.47 24.42
C TYR A 214 -8.16 0.93 23.00
N ARG A 215 -9.06 -0.05 22.87
CA ARG A 215 -9.49 -0.63 21.59
C ARG A 215 -10.62 0.13 20.92
#